data_AF-A0A7C1QI18-F1
#
_entry.id   AF-A0A7C1QI18-F1
#
_cell.length_a   1.000
_cell.length_b   1.000
_cell.length_c   1.000
_cell.angle_alpha   90.00
_cell.angle_beta   90.00
_cell.angle_gamma   90.00
#
_symmetry.space_group_name_H-M   'P 1'
#
loop_
_entity.id
_entity.type
_entity.pdbx_description
1 polymer ?
#
loop_
_entity_poly.entity_id
_entity_poly.type
_entity_poly.pdbx_seq_one_letter_code
_entity_poly.pdbx_strand_id
1 'polypeptide(L)'
;MSEENNFKKQLAWYLVFAILMIILNYLIQKLNAEVFAPFICSNFGNIGFFQTFYCSTNTFDMPELVGSILAVGITYIIKFFLDKYLVFKKKGEELKETSIEFMKYFGFAILTTIENIGIQFFLSNFMNAPLEISLIVALTIGYLTKFFLDRKYVFNV
;
A
#
# COMPACT_ATOMS: atom_id res chain seq x y z
N MET A 1 -9.05 -4.18 -31.10
CA MET A 1 -8.29 -5.37 -30.62
C MET A 1 -6.95 -5.00 -29.98
N SER A 2 -6.24 -3.96 -30.45
CA SER A 2 -4.96 -3.50 -29.86
C SER A 2 -5.11 -2.79 -28.49
N GLU A 3 -6.10 -1.92 -28.33
CA GLU A 3 -6.29 -1.14 -27.08
C GLU A 3 -6.81 -1.98 -25.90
N GLU A 4 -7.78 -2.85 -26.14
CA GLU A 4 -8.33 -3.74 -25.11
C GLU A 4 -7.25 -4.70 -24.55
N ASN A 5 -6.36 -5.17 -25.41
CA ASN A 5 -5.23 -6.02 -25.00
C ASN A 5 -4.23 -5.24 -24.14
N ASN A 6 -3.99 -3.96 -24.45
CA ASN A 6 -3.13 -3.11 -23.63
C ASN A 6 -3.75 -2.83 -22.25
N PHE A 7 -5.07 -2.58 -22.19
CA PHE A 7 -5.80 -2.40 -20.93
C PHE A 7 -5.69 -3.63 -20.02
N LYS A 8 -6.01 -4.82 -20.53
CA LYS A 8 -5.93 -6.07 -19.78
C LYS A 8 -4.51 -6.33 -19.27
N LYS A 9 -3.51 -6.02 -20.09
CA LYS A 9 -2.10 -6.13 -19.71
C LYS A 9 -1.72 -5.15 -18.59
N GLN A 10 -2.18 -3.90 -18.65
CA GLN A 10 -1.95 -2.91 -17.59
C GLN A 10 -2.58 -3.35 -16.26
N LEU A 11 -3.84 -3.80 -16.29
CA LEU A 11 -4.52 -4.29 -15.10
C LEU A 11 -3.79 -5.51 -14.50
N ALA A 12 -3.36 -6.45 -15.33
CA ALA A 12 -2.62 -7.62 -14.87
C ALA A 12 -1.30 -7.23 -14.17
N TRP A 13 -0.49 -6.35 -14.79
CA TRP A 13 0.74 -5.87 -14.16
C TRP A 13 0.48 -5.07 -12.88
N TYR A 14 -0.58 -4.26 -12.87
CA TYR A 14 -0.99 -3.50 -11.70
C TYR A 14 -1.27 -4.41 -10.49
N LEU A 15 -2.03 -5.49 -10.70
CA LEU A 15 -2.36 -6.47 -9.67
C LEU A 15 -1.14 -7.31 -9.25
N VAL A 16 -0.29 -7.72 -10.21
CA VAL A 16 0.96 -8.42 -9.91
C VAL A 16 1.86 -7.58 -9.00
N PHE A 17 2.03 -6.29 -9.31
CA PHE A 17 2.81 -5.41 -8.44
C PHE A 17 2.14 -5.20 -7.08
N ALA A 18 0.82 -5.17 -6.99
CA ALA A 18 0.14 -5.09 -5.70
C ALA A 18 0.47 -6.30 -4.80
N ILE A 19 0.41 -7.52 -5.36
CA ILE A 19 0.76 -8.75 -4.64
C ILE A 19 2.25 -8.74 -4.24
N LEU A 20 3.14 -8.35 -5.15
CA LEU A 20 4.57 -8.24 -4.85
C LEU A 20 4.85 -7.24 -3.72
N MET A 21 4.10 -6.14 -3.65
CA MET A 21 4.24 -5.17 -2.56
C MET A 21 3.73 -5.70 -1.23
N ILE A 22 2.68 -6.53 -1.21
CA ILE A 22 2.24 -7.21 0.02
C ILE A 22 3.36 -8.12 0.55
N ILE A 23 4.00 -8.89 -0.33
CA ILE A 23 5.13 -9.75 0.03
C ILE A 23 6.31 -8.91 0.54
N LEU A 24 6.68 -7.85 -0.19
CA LEU A 24 7.76 -6.95 0.21
C LEU A 24 7.48 -6.30 1.57
N ASN A 25 6.24 -5.88 1.81
CA ASN A 25 5.82 -5.27 3.07
C ASN A 25 6.02 -6.26 4.24
N TYR A 26 5.56 -7.50 4.08
CA TYR A 26 5.80 -8.56 5.05
C TYR A 26 7.30 -8.82 5.29
N LEU A 27 8.11 -8.86 4.24
CA LEU A 27 9.56 -9.06 4.35
C LEU A 27 10.25 -7.92 5.12
N ILE A 28 9.87 -6.66 4.88
CA ILE A 28 10.42 -5.51 5.60
C ILE A 28 10.05 -5.59 7.09
N GLN A 29 8.79 -5.92 7.41
CA GLN A 29 8.35 -6.08 8.79
C GLN A 29 9.11 -7.20 9.50
N LYS A 30 9.23 -8.36 8.85
CA LYS A 30 9.97 -9.50 9.40
C LYS A 30 11.45 -9.20 9.61
N LEU A 31 12.08 -8.53 8.66
CA LEU A 31 13.47 -8.09 8.77
C LEU A 31 13.65 -7.09 9.91
N ASN A 32 12.70 -6.17 10.09
CA ASN A 32 12.70 -5.24 11.22
C ASN A 32 12.61 -5.99 12.56
N ALA A 33 11.70 -6.95 12.68
CA ALA A 33 11.52 -7.72 13.91
C ALA A 33 12.73 -8.60 14.25
N GLU A 34 13.32 -9.30 13.28
CA GLU A 34 14.38 -10.29 13.53
C GLU A 34 15.79 -9.68 13.57
N VAL A 35 16.04 -8.60 12.85
CA VAL A 35 17.41 -8.04 12.68
C VAL A 35 17.54 -6.65 13.26
N PHE A 36 16.69 -5.71 12.85
CA PHE A 36 16.86 -4.30 13.24
C PHE A 36 16.46 -4.04 14.69
N ALA A 37 15.33 -4.59 15.14
CA ALA A 37 14.85 -4.44 16.50
C ALA A 37 15.89 -4.86 17.55
N PRO A 38 16.42 -6.11 17.53
CA PRO A 38 17.41 -6.52 18.51
C PRO A 38 18.73 -5.73 18.37
N PHE A 39 19.14 -5.39 17.15
CA PHE A 39 20.35 -4.59 16.93
C PHE A 39 20.23 -3.19 17.54
N ILE A 40 19.13 -2.48 17.28
CA ILE A 40 18.91 -1.12 17.77
C ILE A 40 18.76 -1.15 19.30
N CYS A 41 17.97 -2.08 19.84
CA CYS A 41 17.75 -2.12 21.29
C CYS A 41 18.99 -2.55 22.07
N SER A 42 19.84 -3.43 21.52
CA SER A 42 21.10 -3.81 22.17
C SER A 42 22.17 -2.71 22.15
N ASN A 43 22.23 -1.88 21.09
CA ASN A 43 23.28 -0.86 20.95
C ASN A 43 22.84 0.52 21.44
N PHE A 44 21.56 0.85 21.28
CA PHE A 44 21.00 2.19 21.52
C PHE A 44 19.87 2.21 22.57
N GLY A 45 19.48 1.06 23.14
CA GLY A 45 18.41 0.97 24.14
C GLY A 45 18.70 1.73 25.45
N ASN A 46 19.97 2.06 25.72
CA ASN A 46 20.32 2.92 26.86
C ASN A 46 19.94 4.39 26.65
N ILE A 47 19.64 4.80 25.41
CA ILE A 47 19.17 6.15 25.10
C ILE A 47 17.66 6.20 25.34
N GLY A 48 17.20 7.04 26.27
CA GLY A 48 15.78 7.14 26.65
C GLY A 48 14.82 7.39 25.48
N PHE A 49 15.29 8.06 24.42
CA PHE A 49 14.55 8.21 23.17
C PHE A 49 14.25 6.86 22.49
N PHE A 50 15.27 6.05 22.20
CA PHE A 50 15.09 4.75 21.55
C PHE A 50 14.36 3.76 22.45
N GLN A 51 14.61 3.82 23.76
CA GLN A 51 13.89 2.98 24.72
C GLN A 51 12.38 3.22 24.69
N THR A 52 11.96 4.49 24.64
CA THR A 52 10.54 4.86 24.72
C THR A 52 9.83 4.71 23.37
N PHE A 53 10.46 5.17 22.29
CA PHE A 53 9.81 5.27 20.98
C PHE A 53 10.01 4.05 20.07
N TYR A 54 10.96 3.17 20.39
CA TYR A 54 11.27 2.03 19.54
C TYR A 54 11.36 0.71 20.30
N CYS A 55 11.98 0.65 21.48
CA CYS A 55 12.21 -0.63 22.20
C CYS A 55 11.16 -0.96 23.27
N SER A 56 10.20 -0.07 23.53
CA SER A 56 9.16 -0.27 24.53
C SER A 56 8.13 -1.28 24.04
N THR A 57 7.85 -2.29 24.87
CA THR A 57 6.80 -3.30 24.65
C THR A 57 5.74 -3.30 25.77
N ASN A 58 5.74 -2.27 26.62
CA ASN A 58 4.92 -2.24 27.85
C ASN A 58 3.40 -2.17 27.58
N THR A 59 2.99 -1.46 26.54
CA THR A 59 1.57 -1.29 26.16
C THR A 59 1.32 -1.74 24.73
N PHE A 60 2.21 -1.36 23.82
CA PHE A 60 2.20 -1.76 22.42
C PHE A 60 3.61 -2.19 22.04
N ASP A 61 3.72 -3.12 21.09
CA ASP A 61 4.99 -3.48 20.46
C ASP A 61 5.42 -2.34 19.53
N MET A 62 6.20 -1.40 20.08
CA MET A 62 6.73 -0.25 19.32
C MET A 62 7.62 -0.68 18.15
N PRO A 63 8.50 -1.71 18.27
CA PRO A 63 9.26 -2.20 17.13
C PRO A 63 8.37 -2.65 15.98
N GLU A 64 7.31 -3.40 16.26
CA GLU A 64 6.34 -3.86 15.25
C GLU A 64 5.61 -2.68 14.60
N LEU A 65 5.12 -1.73 15.39
CA LEU A 65 4.42 -0.55 14.89
C LEU A 65 5.32 0.30 13.98
N VAL A 66 6.53 0.63 14.43
CA VAL A 66 7.48 1.42 13.63
C VAL A 66 7.88 0.66 12.37
N GLY A 67 8.10 -0.66 12.48
CA GLY A 67 8.37 -1.53 11.35
C GLY A 67 7.25 -1.51 10.31
N SER A 68 6.00 -1.59 10.76
CA SER A 68 4.82 -1.55 9.90
C SER A 68 4.67 -0.20 9.18
N ILE A 69 4.84 0.92 9.91
CA ILE A 69 4.78 2.27 9.32
C ILE A 69 5.86 2.45 8.25
N LEU A 70 7.10 2.04 8.54
CA LEU A 70 8.21 2.11 7.58
C LEU A 70 7.96 1.20 6.37
N ALA A 71 7.49 -0.03 6.60
CA ALA A 71 7.17 -0.97 5.53
C ALA A 71 6.09 -0.40 4.59
N VAL A 72 4.99 0.15 5.14
CA VAL A 72 3.93 0.79 4.35
C VAL A 72 4.49 1.97 3.56
N GLY A 73 5.26 2.86 4.18
CA GLY A 73 5.86 4.02 3.50
C GLY A 73 6.76 3.61 2.33
N ILE A 74 7.70 2.69 2.57
CA ILE A 74 8.64 2.21 1.56
C ILE A 74 7.91 1.51 0.41
N THR A 75 7.03 0.56 0.73
CA THR A 75 6.28 -0.19 -0.29
C THR A 75 5.37 0.69 -1.12
N TYR A 76 4.77 1.71 -0.52
CA TYR A 76 3.90 2.64 -1.23
C TYR A 76 4.68 3.53 -2.22
N ILE A 77 5.85 4.03 -1.81
CA ILE A 77 6.75 4.79 -2.69
C ILE A 77 7.21 3.92 -3.86
N ILE A 78 7.64 2.69 -3.59
CA ILE A 78 8.06 1.75 -4.64
C ILE A 78 6.89 1.46 -5.59
N LYS A 79 5.69 1.18 -5.05
CA LYS A 79 4.49 0.91 -5.84
C LYS A 79 4.17 2.05 -6.79
N PHE A 80 4.21 3.29 -6.30
CA PHE A 80 3.95 4.47 -7.11
C PHE A 80 4.88 4.52 -8.34
N PHE A 81 6.18 4.31 -8.15
CA PHE A 81 7.13 4.33 -9.26
C PHE A 81 6.97 3.14 -10.22
N LEU A 82 6.68 1.94 -9.70
CA LEU A 82 6.38 0.77 -10.54
C LEU A 82 5.15 1.03 -11.41
N ASP A 83 4.09 1.61 -10.84
CA ASP A 83 2.88 1.91 -11.59
C ASP A 83 3.12 2.99 -12.62
N LYS A 84 3.76 4.11 -12.24
CA LYS A 84 4.06 5.22 -13.14
C LYS A 84 4.87 4.75 -14.35
N TYR A 85 5.99 4.05 -14.12
CA TYR A 85 6.96 3.75 -15.18
C TYR A 85 6.74 2.42 -15.89
N LEU A 86 6.21 1.39 -15.21
CA LEU A 86 6.05 0.05 -15.80
C LEU A 86 4.62 -0.23 -16.23
N VAL A 87 3.62 0.13 -15.41
CA VAL A 87 2.19 -0.11 -15.74
C VAL A 87 1.70 0.93 -16.75
N PHE A 88 1.76 2.20 -16.39
CA PHE A 88 1.23 3.30 -17.20
C PHE A 88 2.26 3.90 -18.17
N LYS A 89 3.54 3.53 -18.04
CA LYS A 89 4.65 3.91 -18.94
C LYS A 89 4.78 5.42 -19.14
N LYS A 90 4.42 6.21 -18.14
CA LYS A 90 4.51 7.67 -18.19
C LYS A 90 5.94 8.12 -17.93
N LYS A 91 6.55 8.84 -18.86
CA LYS A 91 7.96 9.30 -18.80
C LYS A 91 8.05 10.80 -19.08
N GLY A 92 9.10 11.44 -18.57
CA GLY A 92 9.49 12.79 -18.99
C GLY A 92 8.82 13.94 -18.25
N GLU A 93 8.39 13.72 -17.00
CA GLU A 93 7.80 14.78 -16.17
C GLU A 93 8.81 15.41 -15.22
N GLU A 94 8.59 16.69 -14.90
CA GLU A 94 9.36 17.38 -13.87
C GLU A 94 9.06 16.83 -12.46
N LEU A 95 9.96 17.09 -11.51
CA LEU A 95 9.79 16.68 -10.11
C LEU A 95 8.49 17.22 -9.49
N LYS A 96 8.08 18.43 -9.88
CA LYS A 96 6.85 19.07 -9.38
C LYS A 96 5.60 18.31 -9.81
N GLU A 97 5.54 17.91 -11.07
CA GLU A 97 4.41 17.13 -11.62
C GLU A 97 4.34 15.76 -10.97
N THR A 98 5.48 15.09 -10.83
CA THR A 98 5.58 13.79 -10.15
C THR A 98 5.08 13.85 -8.70
N SER A 99 5.35 14.93 -7.97
CA SER A 99 4.85 15.13 -6.61
C SER A 99 3.32 15.30 -6.58
N ILE A 100 2.76 16.06 -7.53
CA ILE A 100 1.29 16.22 -7.64
C ILE A 100 0.62 14.88 -7.96
N GLU A 101 1.20 14.08 -8.85
CA GLU A 101 0.72 12.73 -9.13
C GLU A 101 0.78 11.84 -7.90
N PHE A 102 1.88 11.87 -7.15
CA PHE A 102 2.01 11.11 -5.91
C PHE A 102 0.92 11.47 -4.90
N MET A 103 0.64 12.77 -4.73
CA MET A 103 -0.42 13.24 -3.84
C MET A 103 -1.81 12.77 -4.29
N LYS A 104 -2.11 12.80 -5.58
CA LYS A 104 -3.36 12.25 -6.11
C LYS A 104 -3.43 10.74 -5.92
N TYR A 105 -2.34 10.03 -6.23
CA TYR A 105 -2.23 8.59 -6.08
C TYR A 105 -2.49 8.16 -4.63
N PHE A 106 -1.90 8.88 -3.66
CA PHE A 106 -2.13 8.71 -2.23
C PHE A 106 -3.57 9.05 -1.82
N GLY A 107 -4.10 10.19 -2.27
CA GLY A 107 -5.49 10.58 -2.01
C GLY A 107 -6.50 9.52 -2.47
N PHE A 108 -6.32 8.96 -3.68
CA PHE A 108 -7.17 7.89 -4.17
C PHE A 108 -7.00 6.58 -3.41
N ALA A 109 -5.83 6.28 -2.84
CA ALA A 109 -5.68 5.10 -1.99
C ALA A 109 -6.50 5.23 -0.70
N ILE A 110 -6.53 6.42 -0.10
CA ILE A 110 -7.39 6.68 1.05
C ILE A 110 -8.87 6.54 0.67
N LEU A 111 -9.29 7.15 -0.45
CA LEU A 111 -10.68 7.08 -0.91
C LEU A 111 -11.13 5.64 -1.18
N THR A 112 -10.32 4.85 -1.87
CA THR A 112 -10.62 3.44 -2.16
C THR A 112 -10.56 2.55 -0.91
N THR A 113 -9.78 2.94 0.11
CA THR A 113 -9.82 2.27 1.42
C THR A 113 -11.16 2.52 2.12
N ILE A 114 -11.66 3.76 2.08
CA ILE A 114 -12.99 4.10 2.62
C ILE A 114 -14.09 3.36 1.86
N GLU A 115 -14.00 3.30 0.52
CA GLU A 115 -14.90 2.50 -0.33
C GLU A 115 -14.90 1.03 0.09
N ASN A 116 -13.74 0.41 0.26
CA ASN A 116 -13.61 -0.98 0.69
C ASN A 116 -14.28 -1.25 2.04
N ILE A 117 -14.03 -0.37 3.01
CA ILE A 117 -14.65 -0.47 4.35
C ILE A 117 -16.18 -0.33 4.22
N GLY A 118 -16.66 0.62 3.41
CA GLY A 118 -18.07 0.83 3.15
C GLY A 118 -18.76 -0.39 2.53
N ILE A 119 -18.13 -1.03 1.55
CA ILE A 119 -18.65 -2.26 0.92
C ILE A 119 -18.68 -3.40 1.94
N GLN A 120 -17.60 -3.61 2.70
CA GLN A 120 -17.56 -4.65 3.73
C GLN A 120 -18.64 -4.44 4.79
N PHE A 121 -18.81 -3.20 5.24
CA PHE A 121 -19.85 -2.83 6.20
C PHE A 121 -21.24 -3.08 5.64
N PHE A 122 -21.50 -2.67 4.41
CA PHE A 122 -22.80 -2.85 3.76
C PHE A 122 -23.15 -4.34 3.63
N LEU A 123 -22.24 -5.15 3.08
CA LEU A 123 -22.48 -6.58 2.87
C LEU A 123 -22.63 -7.34 4.18
N SER A 124 -21.82 -7.03 5.18
CA SER A 124 -21.87 -7.74 6.47
C SER A 124 -23.12 -7.38 7.28
N ASN A 125 -23.51 -6.10 7.32
CA ASN A 125 -24.60 -5.64 8.19
C ASN A 125 -25.98 -5.64 7.53
N PHE A 126 -26.07 -5.38 6.23
CA PHE A 126 -27.37 -5.30 5.53
C PHE A 126 -27.71 -6.58 4.77
N MET A 127 -26.69 -7.31 4.28
CA MET A 127 -26.90 -8.55 3.51
C MET A 127 -26.59 -9.81 4.32
N ASN A 128 -26.11 -9.68 5.58
CA ASN A 128 -25.62 -10.78 6.41
C ASN A 128 -24.63 -11.71 5.67
N ALA A 129 -23.84 -11.13 4.76
CA ALA A 129 -22.85 -11.89 4.02
C ALA A 129 -21.68 -12.27 4.94
N PRO A 130 -21.10 -13.48 4.80
CA PRO A 130 -19.88 -13.86 5.52
C PRO A 130 -18.74 -12.87 5.28
N LEU A 131 -17.91 -12.65 6.31
CA LEU A 131 -16.83 -11.67 6.26
C LEU A 131 -15.86 -11.96 5.10
N GLU A 132 -15.59 -13.23 4.82
CA GLU A 132 -14.71 -13.66 3.74
C GLU A 132 -15.24 -13.23 2.37
N ILE A 133 -16.55 -13.41 2.13
CA ILE A 133 -17.20 -12.98 0.88
C ILE A 133 -17.18 -11.46 0.80
N SER A 134 -17.55 -10.77 1.88
CA SER A 134 -17.54 -9.30 1.95
C SER A 134 -16.15 -8.74 1.64
N LEU A 135 -15.10 -9.35 2.17
CA LEU A 135 -13.71 -8.96 1.96
C LEU A 135 -13.27 -9.19 0.51
N ILE A 136 -13.56 -10.36 -0.07
CA ILE A 136 -13.21 -10.67 -1.46
C ILE A 136 -13.91 -9.71 -2.43
N VAL A 137 -15.19 -9.45 -2.23
CA VAL A 137 -15.98 -8.53 -3.06
C VAL A 137 -15.43 -7.11 -2.93
N ALA A 138 -15.21 -6.62 -1.71
CA ALA A 138 -14.66 -5.30 -1.47
C ALA A 138 -13.28 -5.13 -2.10
N LEU A 139 -12.35 -6.08 -1.89
CA LEU A 139 -11.02 -5.99 -2.50
C LEU A 139 -11.09 -6.00 -4.02
N THR A 140 -11.94 -6.84 -4.62
CA THR A 140 -12.10 -6.90 -6.07
C THR A 140 -12.57 -5.56 -6.62
N ILE A 141 -13.62 -4.99 -6.03
CA ILE A 141 -14.16 -3.69 -6.44
C ILE A 141 -13.12 -2.59 -6.20
N GLY A 142 -12.51 -2.53 -5.02
CA GLY A 142 -11.52 -1.51 -4.66
C GLY A 142 -10.30 -1.49 -5.57
N TYR A 143 -9.73 -2.66 -5.91
CA TYR A 143 -8.60 -2.72 -6.83
C TYR A 143 -8.98 -2.29 -8.25
N LEU A 144 -10.18 -2.64 -8.72
CA LEU A 144 -10.69 -2.18 -10.01
C LEU A 144 -10.92 -0.67 -10.00
N THR A 145 -11.63 -0.14 -9.01
CA THR A 145 -11.88 1.30 -8.84
C THR A 145 -10.56 2.06 -8.77
N LYS A 146 -9.61 1.59 -7.97
CA LYS A 146 -8.28 2.20 -7.85
C LYS A 146 -7.54 2.23 -9.18
N PHE A 147 -7.53 1.11 -9.91
CA PHE A 147 -6.89 1.05 -11.21
C PHE A 147 -7.49 2.06 -12.20
N PHE A 148 -8.82 2.19 -12.25
CA PHE A 148 -9.49 3.19 -13.09
C PHE A 148 -9.15 4.62 -12.67
N LEU A 149 -9.15 4.90 -11.36
CA LEU A 149 -8.84 6.22 -10.83
C LEU A 149 -7.39 6.63 -11.16
N ASP A 150 -6.44 5.72 -10.94
CA ASP A 150 -5.03 5.97 -11.21
C ASP A 150 -4.78 6.18 -12.69
N ARG A 151 -5.33 5.31 -13.52
CA ARG A 151 -5.20 5.42 -14.96
C ARG A 151 -5.74 6.75 -15.49
N LYS A 152 -6.94 7.14 -15.06
CA LYS A 152 -7.67 8.28 -15.63
C LYS A 152 -7.27 9.63 -15.02
N TYR A 153 -7.02 9.70 -13.71
CA TYR A 153 -6.88 10.97 -12.98
C TYR A 153 -5.47 11.24 -12.44
N VAL A 154 -4.69 10.19 -12.18
CA VAL A 154 -3.29 10.32 -11.74
C VAL A 154 -2.41 10.43 -12.98
N PHE A 155 -2.41 9.40 -13.82
CA PHE A 155 -1.47 9.27 -14.92
C PHE A 155 -2.03 9.76 -16.27
N ASN A 156 -3.34 9.92 -16.39
CA ASN A 156 -4.05 10.38 -17.60
C ASN A 156 -3.72 9.54 -18.86
N VAL A 157 -3.79 8.21 -18.74
CA VAL A 157 -3.53 7.22 -19.84
C VAL A 157 -4.80 6.41 -20.14
#